data_AF-X0YAF8-F1
#
_entry.id   AF-X0YAF8-F1
#
_cell.length_a   1.000
_cell.length_b   1.000
_cell.length_c   1.000
_cell.angle_alpha   90.00
_cell.angle_beta   90.00
_cell.angle_gamma   90.00
#
_symmetry.space_group_name_H-M   'P 1'
#
loop_
_entity.id
_entity.type
_entity.pdbx_description
1 polymer ?
#
loop_
_entity_poly.entity_id
_entity_poly.type
_entity_poly.pdbx_seq_one_letter_code
_entity_poly.pdbx_strand_id
1 'polypeptide(L)'
;NSTSYSASTMWRGPVWININYIFIEALQRVGRMALAEELRSHTLDLIARNEGIYEFYDPERGTPPKRAEPMFGWSAALFIDLCLQLEAKTNSITKRKGM
;
A
#
# COMPACT_ATOMS: atom_id res chain seq x y z
N ASN A 1 -18.45 -12.56 9.38
CA ASN A 1 -17.06 -13.04 9.50
C ASN A 1 -16.93 -14.45 8.98
N SER A 2 -15.97 -14.67 8.07
CA SER A 2 -15.61 -16.01 7.60
C SER A 2 -14.88 -16.76 8.71
N THR A 3 -15.19 -18.04 8.92
CA THR A 3 -14.51 -18.91 9.90
C THR A 3 -13.04 -19.16 9.54
N SER A 4 -12.64 -18.93 8.29
CA SER A 4 -11.28 -19.12 7.81
C SER A 4 -10.38 -17.89 7.94
N TYR A 5 -10.94 -16.71 8.24
CA TYR A 5 -10.20 -15.45 8.33
C TYR A 5 -9.23 -15.45 9.51
N SER A 6 -8.04 -14.90 9.28
CA SER A 6 -7.06 -14.64 10.32
C SER A 6 -6.18 -13.47 9.93
N ALA A 7 -6.37 -12.33 10.61
CA ALA A 7 -5.67 -11.06 10.43
C ALA A 7 -4.12 -11.15 10.48
N SER A 8 -3.59 -12.21 11.10
CA SER A 8 -2.15 -12.41 11.33
C SER A 8 -1.57 -13.63 10.62
N THR A 9 -2.33 -14.27 9.74
CA THR A 9 -1.92 -15.49 9.03
C THR A 9 -1.86 -15.25 7.53
N MET A 10 -0.64 -15.02 7.01
CA MET A 10 -0.30 -14.97 5.58
C MET A 10 -1.46 -14.53 4.65
N TRP A 11 -1.94 -15.42 3.77
CA TRP A 11 -2.96 -15.13 2.77
C TRP A 11 -4.40 -15.27 3.27
N ARG A 12 -4.63 -15.29 4.59
CA ARG A 12 -5.95 -15.52 5.20
C ARG A 12 -6.60 -14.27 5.79
N GLY A 13 -6.04 -13.09 5.53
CA GLY A 13 -6.54 -11.85 6.13
C GLY A 13 -5.62 -10.63 6.01
N PRO A 14 -4.30 -10.76 6.24
CA PRO A 14 -3.37 -9.64 6.15
C PRO A 14 -3.46 -8.81 4.88
N VAL A 15 -3.06 -7.55 5.00
CA VAL A 15 -2.78 -6.65 3.87
C VAL A 15 -1.42 -7.02 3.28
N TRP A 16 -1.39 -7.22 1.96
CA TRP A 16 -0.19 -7.50 1.19
C TRP A 16 0.10 -6.33 0.23
N ILE A 17 1.32 -5.80 0.29
CA ILE A 17 1.67 -4.56 -0.43
C ILE A 17 1.64 -4.77 -1.95
N ASN A 18 2.07 -5.93 -2.43
CA ASN A 18 1.98 -6.29 -3.85
C ASN A 18 0.53 -6.36 -4.35
N ILE A 19 -0.41 -6.83 -3.54
CA ILE A 19 -1.83 -6.85 -3.91
C ILE A 19 -2.38 -5.43 -3.98
N ASN A 20 -2.12 -4.59 -2.97
CA ASN A 20 -2.53 -3.20 -3.00
C ASN A 20 -1.95 -2.48 -4.23
N TYR A 21 -0.68 -2.69 -4.54
CA TYR A 21 -0.03 -2.14 -5.73
C TYR A 21 -0.75 -2.54 -7.03
N ILE A 22 -1.04 -3.84 -7.22
CA ILE A 22 -1.76 -4.31 -8.40
C ILE A 22 -3.13 -3.63 -8.53
N PHE A 23 -3.85 -3.46 -7.41
CA PHE A 23 -5.14 -2.79 -7.43
C PHE A 23 -5.02 -1.29 -7.69
N ILE A 24 -4.01 -0.60 -7.16
CA ILE A 24 -3.74 0.81 -7.48
C ILE A 24 -3.57 0.98 -8.99
N GLU A 25 -2.70 0.18 -9.61
CA GLU A 25 -2.45 0.19 -11.05
C GLU A 25 -3.72 -0.14 -11.85
N ALA A 26 -4.45 -1.17 -11.45
CA ALA A 26 -5.69 -1.57 -12.11
C ALA A 26 -6.76 -0.47 -12.04
N LEU A 27 -6.93 0.14 -10.87
CA LEU A 27 -7.90 1.22 -10.65
C LEU A 27 -7.57 2.45 -11.50
N GLN A 28 -6.29 2.81 -11.63
CA GLN A 28 -5.86 3.88 -12.54
C GLN A 28 -6.23 3.56 -13.99
N ARG A 29 -5.94 2.32 -14.45
CA ARG A 29 -6.23 1.88 -15.82
C ARG A 29 -7.71 1.90 -16.17
N VAL A 30 -8.59 1.61 -15.20
CA VAL A 30 -10.05 1.65 -15.41
C VAL A 30 -10.67 3.02 -15.06
N GLY A 31 -9.85 4.06 -14.89
CA GLY A 31 -10.32 5.44 -14.65
C GLY A 31 -10.86 5.70 -13.25
N ARG A 32 -10.71 4.78 -12.29
CA ARG A 32 -11.12 4.93 -10.89
C ARG A 32 -10.04 5.65 -10.07
N MET A 33 -9.66 6.85 -10.53
CA MET A 33 -8.51 7.60 -10.01
C MET A 33 -8.61 7.98 -8.53
N ALA A 34 -9.79 8.34 -8.04
CA ALA A 34 -9.98 8.71 -6.63
C ALA A 34 -9.74 7.52 -5.70
N LEU A 35 -10.25 6.34 -6.07
CA LEU A 35 -10.08 5.12 -5.28
C LEU A 35 -8.63 4.61 -5.35
N ALA A 36 -7.97 4.75 -6.51
CA ALA A 36 -6.55 4.46 -6.63
C ALA A 36 -5.70 5.35 -5.70
N GLU A 37 -6.05 6.65 -5.61
CA GLU A 37 -5.37 7.59 -4.72
C GLU A 37 -5.57 7.21 -3.25
N GLU A 38 -6.81 6.94 -2.86
CA GLU A 38 -7.14 6.54 -1.50
C GLU A 38 -6.37 5.28 -1.09
N LEU A 39 -6.38 4.24 -1.93
CA LEU A 39 -5.66 3.00 -1.67
C LEU A 39 -4.15 3.23 -1.60
N ARG A 40 -3.59 4.08 -2.45
CA ARG A 40 -2.16 4.45 -2.40
C ARG A 40 -1.80 5.17 -1.12
N SER A 41 -2.57 6.19 -0.72
CA SER A 41 -2.32 6.92 0.53
C SER A 41 -2.36 5.97 1.73
N HIS A 42 -3.42 5.18 1.86
CA HIS A 42 -3.54 4.20 2.95
C HIS A 42 -2.41 3.17 2.95
N THR A 43 -1.94 2.74 1.77
CA THR A 43 -0.81 1.80 1.66
C THR A 43 0.50 2.44 2.11
N LEU A 44 0.79 3.67 1.68
CA LEU A 44 1.98 4.40 2.08
C LEU A 44 1.97 4.71 3.58
N ASP A 45 0.84 5.20 4.11
CA ASP A 45 0.66 5.51 5.54
C ASP A 45 0.80 4.25 6.41
N LEU A 46 0.25 3.12 5.95
CA LEU A 46 0.37 1.83 6.63
C LEU A 46 1.83 1.38 6.77
N ILE A 47 2.63 1.54 5.72
CA ILE A 47 4.05 1.16 5.76
C ILE A 47 4.83 2.18 6.61
N ALA A 48 4.63 3.48 6.37
CA ALA A 48 5.42 4.56 6.96
C ALA A 48 5.28 4.71 8.49
N ARG A 49 4.14 4.29 9.06
CA ARG A 49 3.94 4.34 10.52
C ARG A 49 4.63 3.23 11.31
N ASN A 50 5.25 2.27 10.64
CA ASN A 50 5.97 1.16 11.27
C ASN A 50 7.49 1.41 11.19
N GLU A 51 8.26 0.88 12.14
CA GLU A 51 9.72 1.08 12.20
C GLU A 51 10.49 0.44 11.02
N GLY A 52 9.84 -0.42 10.26
CA GLY A 52 10.45 -1.12 9.13
C GLY A 52 9.41 -1.56 8.10
N ILE A 53 9.89 -2.18 7.03
CA ILE A 53 9.07 -2.66 5.93
C ILE A 53 8.96 -4.18 6.01
N TYR A 54 7.73 -4.68 6.09
CA TYR A 54 7.41 -6.09 6.34
C TYR A 54 6.70 -6.76 5.17
N GLU A 55 6.64 -8.09 5.20
CA GLU A 55 5.97 -8.92 4.20
C GLU A 55 4.46 -8.62 4.08
N PHE A 56 3.76 -8.55 5.21
CA PHE A 56 2.32 -8.28 5.31
C PHE A 56 1.96 -7.62 6.65
N TYR A 57 0.79 -6.99 6.71
CA TYR A 57 0.34 -6.20 7.86
C TYR A 57 -1.05 -6.65 8.31
N ASP A 58 -1.33 -6.56 9.60
CA ASP A 58 -2.66 -6.81 10.15
C ASP A 58 -3.67 -5.77 9.59
N PRO A 59 -4.82 -6.14 9.01
CA PRO A 59 -5.71 -5.15 8.39
C PRO A 59 -6.42 -4.24 9.41
N GLU A 60 -6.53 -4.64 10.67
CA GLU A 60 -7.27 -3.91 11.71
C GLU A 60 -6.33 -3.01 12.51
N ARG A 61 -5.15 -3.54 12.87
CA ARG A 61 -4.15 -2.79 13.64
C ARG A 61 -3.12 -2.11 12.75
N GLY A 62 -2.83 -2.73 11.61
CA GLY A 62 -1.74 -2.44 10.67
C GLY A 62 -0.36 -2.26 11.27
N THR A 63 -0.15 -2.95 12.38
CA THR A 63 1.16 -3.44 12.81
C THR A 63 1.48 -4.75 12.09
N PRO A 64 2.75 -5.02 11.77
CA PRO A 64 3.14 -6.32 11.23
C PRO A 64 2.90 -7.44 12.25
N PRO A 65 2.30 -8.56 11.85
CA PRO A 65 2.23 -9.75 12.69
C PRO A 65 3.63 -10.29 13.00
N LYS A 66 3.81 -11.00 14.14
CA LYS A 66 5.10 -11.60 14.53
C LYS A 66 5.73 -12.54 13.48
N ARG A 67 4.91 -13.08 12.56
CA ARG A 67 5.33 -14.01 11.50
C ARG A 67 5.63 -13.30 10.17
N ALA A 68 5.43 -11.98 10.09
CA ALA A 68 5.78 -11.23 8.90
C ALA A 68 7.28 -10.94 8.92
N GLU A 69 7.96 -11.29 7.83
CA GLU A 69 9.40 -11.10 7.72
C GLU A 69 9.74 -9.60 7.55
N PRO A 70 10.67 -9.02 8.35
CA PRO A 70 11.15 -7.65 8.20
C PRO A 70 12.08 -7.49 6.98
N MET A 71 12.39 -6.24 6.63
CA MET A 71 13.26 -5.87 5.49
C MET A 71 12.81 -6.54 4.18
N PHE A 72 11.50 -6.65 3.97
CA PHE A 72 10.98 -7.46 2.87
C PHE A 72 11.16 -6.76 1.51
N GLY A 73 11.92 -7.40 0.62
CA GLY A 73 12.41 -6.78 -0.62
C GLY A 73 11.32 -6.26 -1.56
N TRP A 74 10.26 -7.04 -1.84
CA TRP A 74 9.18 -6.53 -2.72
C TRP A 74 8.45 -5.35 -2.09
N SER A 75 8.35 -5.30 -0.76
CA SER A 75 7.50 -4.33 -0.08
C SER A 75 8.23 -2.99 -0.10
N ALA A 76 9.55 -3.04 0.09
CA ALA A 76 10.43 -1.89 -0.03
C ALA A 76 10.45 -1.35 -1.46
N ALA A 77 10.60 -2.21 -2.47
CA ALA A 77 10.60 -1.79 -3.86
C ALA A 77 9.28 -1.10 -4.27
N LEU A 78 8.14 -1.69 -3.89
CA LEU A 78 6.83 -1.14 -4.21
C LEU A 78 6.50 0.12 -3.40
N PHE A 79 6.98 0.23 -2.16
CA PHE A 79 6.86 1.46 -1.39
C PHE A 79 7.56 2.63 -2.08
N ILE A 80 8.79 2.42 -2.54
CA ILE A 80 9.56 3.44 -3.27
C ILE A 80 8.82 3.84 -4.55
N ASP A 81 8.34 2.88 -5.34
CA ASP A 81 7.60 3.19 -6.57
C ASP A 81 6.33 4.02 -6.29
N LEU A 82 5.52 3.61 -5.31
CA LEU A 82 4.31 4.36 -4.94
C LEU A 82 4.61 5.78 -4.45
N CYS A 83 5.71 5.99 -3.72
CA CYS A 83 6.17 7.33 -3.34
C CYS A 83 6.53 8.18 -4.56
N LEU A 84 7.26 7.63 -5.53
CA LEU A 84 7.61 8.33 -6.77
C LEU A 84 6.37 8.68 -7.59
N GLN A 85 5.38 7.78 -7.66
CA GLN A 85 4.11 8.06 -8.32
C GLN A 85 3.32 9.20 -7.64
N LEU A 86 3.35 9.26 -6.30
CA LEU A 86 2.71 10.33 -5.53
C LEU A 86 3.40 11.68 -5.79
N GLU A 87 4.73 11.71 -5.80
CA GLU A 87 5.52 12.91 -6.10
C GLU A 87 5.28 13.42 -7.52
N ALA A 88 5.37 12.55 -8.53
CA ALA A 88 5.15 12.90 -9.93
C ALA A 88 3.75 13.52 -10.15
N LYS A 89 2.72 12.95 -9.50
CA LYS A 89 1.37 13.51 -9.54
C LYS A 89 1.31 14.88 -8.88
N THR A 90 1.92 15.06 -7.71
CA THR A 90 1.95 16.34 -7.00
C THR A 90 2.58 17.44 -7.85
N ASN A 91 3.73 17.16 -8.46
CA ASN A 91 4.41 18.09 -9.38
C ASN A 91 3.53 18.47 -10.59
N SER A 92 2.78 17.50 -11.14
CA SER A 92 1.85 17.77 -12.24
C SER A 92 0.69 18.71 -11.87
N ILE A 93 0.21 18.66 -10.61
CA ILE A 93 -0.85 19.53 -10.11
C ILE A 93 -0.31 20.94 -9.86
N THR A 94 0.85 21.06 -9.21
CA THR A 94 1.49 22.35 -8.93
C THR A 94 1.77 23.13 -10.21
N LYS A 95 2.27 22.46 -11.25
CA LYS A 95 2.54 23.08 -12.55
C LYS A 95 1.28 23.65 -13.22
N ARG A 96 0.10 23.03 -13.03
CA ARG A 96 -1.17 23.51 -13.59
C ARG A 96 -1.77 24.71 -12.84
N LYS A 97 -1.43 24.91 -11.56
CA LYS A 97 -1.94 26.03 -10.75
C LYS A 97 -1.09 27.30 -10.85
N GLY A 98 0.16 27.19 -11.31
CA GLY A 98 1.07 28.32 -11.52
C GLY A 98 1.00 28.96 -12.93
N MET A 99 0.12 28.46 -13.79
CA MET A 99 -0.29 29.07 -15.07
C MET A 99 -1.67 29.68 -14.90
#